data_AF-A0A120F911-F1
#
_entry.id   AF-A0A120F911-F1
#
_cell.length_a   1.000
_cell.length_b   1.000
_cell.length_c   1.000
_cell.angle_alpha   90.00
_cell.angle_beta   90.00
_cell.angle_gamma   90.00
#
_symmetry.space_group_name_H-M   'P 1'
#
loop_
_entity.id
_entity.type
_entity.pdbx_description
1 polymer ?
#
loop_
_entity_poly.entity_id
_entity_poly.type
_entity_poly.pdbx_seq_one_letter_code
_entity_poly.pdbx_strand_id
1 'polypeptide(L)' 'MRGWLTLTLGLLAVVVGAVWTVQGLGYVGGSVMTDERLWAVVGPLVVLAGLVLLWRGLRSRRLP' A
#
# COMPACT_ATOMS: atom_id res chain seq x y z
N MET A 1 -9.29 4.68 20.46
CA MET A 1 -9.73 4.88 19.05
C MET A 1 -8.59 5.04 18.03
N ARG A 2 -7.47 5.72 18.35
CA ARG A 2 -6.36 6.01 17.40
C ARG A 2 -5.72 4.80 16.69
N GLY A 3 -5.59 3.65 17.36
CA GLY A 3 -4.90 2.49 16.77
C GLY A 3 -5.67 1.78 15.64
N TRP A 4 -6.97 2.04 15.48
CA TRP A 4 -7.76 1.41 14.41
C TRP A 4 -7.60 2.16 13.08
N LEU A 5 -7.56 3.50 13.13
CA LEU A 5 -7.31 4.34 11.96
C LEU A 5 -5.96 4.02 11.30
N THR A 6 -4.89 3.84 12.08
CA THR A 6 -3.57 3.46 11.55
C THR A 6 -3.55 2.10 10.86
N LEU A 7 -4.37 1.15 11.34
CA LEU A 7 -4.51 -0.15 10.71
C LEU A 7 -5.31 -0.07 9.42
N THR A 8 -6.44 0.65 9.43
CA THR A 8 -7.27 0.84 8.23
C THR A 8 -6.50 1.58 7.14
N LEU A 9 -5.77 2.65 7.50
CA LEU A 9 -4.92 3.39 6.56
C LEU A 9 -3.77 2.53 6.02
N GLY A 10 -3.13 1.74 6.87
CA GLY A 10 -2.07 0.82 6.45
C GLY A 10 -2.59 -0.26 5.49
N LEU A 11 -3.76 -0.84 5.78
CA LEU A 11 -4.41 -1.82 4.90
C LEU A 11 -4.79 -1.20 3.55
N LEU A 12 -5.39 0.00 3.57
CA LEU A 12 -5.73 0.75 2.36
C LEU A 12 -4.49 1.03 1.51
N ALA A 13 -3.40 1.47 2.12
CA ALA A 13 -2.13 1.71 1.43
C ALA A 13 -1.57 0.42 0.79
N VAL A 14 -1.63 -0.72 1.48
CA VAL A 14 -1.20 -2.01 0.92
C VAL A 14 -2.06 -2.40 -0.29
N VAL A 15 -3.38 -2.31 -0.18
CA VAL A 15 -4.30 -2.69 -1.27
C VAL A 15 -4.10 -1.77 -2.48
N VAL A 16 -4.07 -0.46 -2.27
CA VAL A 16 -3.87 0.53 -3.35
C VAL A 16 -2.50 0.37 -4.00
N GLY A 17 -1.44 0.20 -3.20
CA GLY A 17 -0.09 -0.02 -3.71
C GLY A 17 0.04 -1.31 -4.52
N ALA A 18 -0.64 -2.39 -4.10
CA ALA A 18 -0.68 -3.64 -4.86
C ALA A 18 -1.39 -3.46 -6.21
N VAL A 19 -2.54 -2.77 -6.23
CA VAL A 19 -3.26 -2.45 -7.48
C VAL A 19 -2.39 -1.62 -8.42
N TRP A 20 -1.71 -0.59 -7.92
CA TRP A 20 -0.80 0.22 -8.74
C TRP A 20 0.42 -0.58 -9.24
N THR A 21 0.95 -1.50 -8.45
CA THR A 21 2.03 -2.40 -8.89
C THR A 21 1.55 -3.27 -10.06
N VAL A 22 0.39 -3.89 -9.93
CA VAL A 22 -0.20 -4.76 -10.96
C VAL A 22 -0.54 -3.96 -12.23
N GLN A 23 -1.05 -2.74 -12.09
CA GLN A 23 -1.31 -1.83 -13.22
C GLN A 23 -0.02 -1.38 -13.92
N GLY A 24 1.02 -0.99 -13.16
CA GLY A 24 2.31 -0.59 -13.69
C GLY A 24 3.09 -1.74 -14.34
N LEU A 25 2.84 -2.98 -13.94
CA LEU A 25 3.37 -4.19 -14.58
C LEU A 25 2.64 -4.56 -15.88
N GLY A 26 1.58 -3.83 -16.25
CA GLY A 26 0.85 -4.06 -17.50
C GLY A 26 -0.17 -5.22 -17.46
N TYR A 27 -0.36 -5.89 -16.32
CA TYR A 27 -1.33 -6.97 -16.18
C TYR A 27 -2.79 -6.48 -16.17
N VAL A 28 -3.02 -5.21 -15.81
CA VAL A 28 -4.33 -4.56 -15.85
C VAL A 28 -4.25 -3.36 -16.79
N GLY A 29 -4.85 -3.53 -17.97
CA GLY A 29 -4.91 -2.52 -19.03
C GLY A 29 -6.21 -1.70 -19.01
N GLY A 30 -6.15 -0.46 -19.52
CA GLY A 30 -7.29 0.43 -19.67
C GLY A 30 -7.19 1.78 -18.93
N SER A 31 -6.04 2.08 -18.31
CA SER A 31 -5.75 3.34 -17.61
C SER A 31 -4.51 4.02 -18.17
N VAL A 32 -4.39 5.33 -17.97
CA VAL A 32 -3.19 6.16 -18.27
C VAL A 32 -1.92 5.67 -17.55
N MET A 33 -2.05 4.69 -16.64
CA MET A 33 -0.98 4.15 -15.79
C MET A 33 -0.42 2.80 -16.27
N THR A 34 -1.05 2.17 -17.27
CA THR A 34 -0.63 0.86 -17.79
C THR A 34 0.67 0.99 -18.59
N ASP A 35 1.64 0.10 -18.35
CA ASP A 35 2.95 0.00 -19.03
C ASP A 35 3.96 1.12 -18.71
N GLU A 36 3.68 1.92 -17.66
CA GLU A 36 4.56 2.99 -17.23
C GLU A 36 5.44 2.53 -16.05
N ARG A 37 6.76 2.47 -16.27
CA ARG A 37 7.76 2.02 -15.27
C ARG A 37 7.67 2.77 -13.93
N LEU A 38 7.15 3.99 -13.95
CA LEU A 38 6.91 4.83 -12.78
C LEU A 38 5.97 4.14 -11.77
N TRP A 39 4.86 3.55 -12.24
CA TRP A 39 3.88 2.89 -11.36
C TRP A 39 4.34 1.51 -10.87
N ALA A 40 5.16 0.81 -11.67
CA ALA A 40 5.80 -0.43 -11.26
C ALA A 40 6.76 -0.24 -10.07
N VAL A 41 7.34 0.96 -9.90
CA VAL A 41 8.23 1.29 -8.76
C VAL A 41 7.46 1.95 -7.60
N VAL A 42 6.51 2.83 -7.91
CA VAL A 42 5.70 3.53 -6.89
C VAL A 42 4.79 2.56 -6.13
N GLY A 43 4.19 1.58 -6.81
CA GLY A 43 3.33 0.58 -6.18
C GLY A 43 4.00 -0.16 -5.01
N PRO A 44 5.18 -0.78 -5.21
CA PRO A 44 5.93 -1.43 -4.14
C PRO A 44 6.32 -0.48 -3.00
N LEU A 45 6.69 0.77 -3.30
CA LEU A 45 7.00 1.76 -2.26
C LEU A 45 5.80 2.08 -1.37
N VAL A 46 4.61 2.19 -1.97
CA VAL A 46 3.35 2.42 -1.23
C VAL A 46 2.97 1.18 -0.40
N VAL A 47 3.17 -0.03 -0.92
CA VAL A 47 2.98 -1.28 -0.17
C VAL A 47 3.90 -1.33 1.05
N LEU A 48 5.18 -1.00 0.89
CA LEU A 48 6.15 -0.95 1.98
C LEU A 48 5.76 0.09 3.05
N ALA A 49 5.31 1.27 2.64
CA ALA A 49 4.81 2.29 3.58
C ALA A 49 3.57 1.79 4.34
N GLY A 50 2.63 1.13 3.67
CA GLY A 50 1.45 0.53 4.29
C GLY A 50 1.79 -0.57 5.30
N LEU A 51 2.77 -1.42 4.99
CA LEU A 51 3.32 -2.44 5.88
C LEU A 51 3.94 -1.83 7.14
N VAL A 52 4.72 -0.74 7.00
CA VAL A 52 5.31 -0.03 8.15
C VAL A 52 4.21 0.56 9.05
N LEU A 53 3.16 1.14 8.46
CA LEU A 53 2.02 1.66 9.23
C LEU A 53 1.25 0.55 9.95
N LEU A 54 0.99 -0.57 9.29
CA LEU A 54 0.38 -1.76 9.91
C LEU A 54 1.23 -2.26 11.08
N TRP A 55 2.56 -2.36 10.89
CA TRP A 55 3.47 -2.85 11.92
C TRP A 55 3.53 -1.91 13.13
N ARG A 56 3.57 -0.58 12.92
CA ARG A 56 3.51 0.42 14.00
C ARG A 56 2.16 0.41 14.71
N GLY A 57 1.06 0.23 13.98
CA GLY A 57 -0.28 0.09 14.56
C GLY A 57 -0.42 -1.16 15.43
N LEU A 58 0.15 -2.29 14.99
CA LEU A 58 0.20 -3.53 15.76
C LEU A 58 1.10 -3.42 16.99
N ARG A 59 2.28 -2.78 16.86
CA ARG A 59 3.23 -2.56 17.96
C ARG A 59 2.64 -1.66 19.04
N SER A 60 1.94 -0.60 18.64
CA SER A 60 1.29 0.35 19.56
C SER A 60 0.13 -0.27 20.35
N ARG A 61 -0.40 -1.41 19.89
CA ARG A 61 -1.42 -2.20 20.61
C ARG A 61 -0.83 -3.27 21.53
N ARG A 62 0.47 -3.55 21.42
CA ARG A 62 1.18 -4.58 22.18
C ARG A 62 2.02 -4.02 23.33
N LEU A 63 2.04 -2.70 23.53
CA LEU A 63 2.61 -2.11 24.73
C LEU A 63 1.49 -1.97 25.78
N PRO A 64 1.46 -2.82 26.82
CA PRO A 64 0.63 -2.63 28.01
C PRO A 64 1.04 -1.38 28.79
#